data_AF-A0A8T5KQR8-F1
#
_entry.id   AF-A0A8T5KQR8-F1
#
_cell.length_a   1.000
_cell.length_b   1.000
_cell.length_c   1.000
_cell.angle_alpha   90.00
_cell.angle_beta   90.00
_cell.angle_gamma   90.00
#
_symmetry.space_group_name_H-M   'P 1'
#
loop_
_entity.id
_entity.type
_entity.pdbx_description
1 polymer ?
#
loop_
_entity_poly.entity_id
_entity_poly.type
_entity_poly.pdbx_seq_one_letter_code
_entity_poly.pdbx_strand_id
1 'polypeptide(L)'
;MRKGVSPIMASVMLILIATTIAAIVGPWMIDLARTTSNQTSSDTDMQLRCKNTAYDFDTSYEDNGVNWSASSNELKVKITNTGTMNLYNFTFEVTVNSSIIRHYNSTTATQKTMEVPLKPGQSVILQADNTTNIVGSTLNSVKILNDIVCTRVYVEQDL
;
A
#
# COMPACT_ATOMS: atom_id res chain seq x y z
N MET A 1 -23.18 -33.11 -59.43
CA MET A 1 -21.73 -32.97 -59.73
C MET A 1 -21.00 -32.51 -58.47
N ARG A 2 -20.33 -33.41 -57.74
CA ARG A 2 -19.42 -33.02 -56.64
C ARG A 2 -18.05 -32.76 -57.28
N LYS A 3 -17.70 -31.50 -57.52
CA LYS A 3 -16.34 -31.12 -57.90
C LYS A 3 -15.47 -31.28 -56.65
N GLY A 4 -14.73 -32.38 -56.58
CA GLY A 4 -13.75 -32.59 -55.53
C GLY A 4 -12.68 -31.51 -55.62
N VAL A 5 -12.45 -30.81 -54.53
CA VAL A 5 -11.32 -29.88 -54.40
C VAL A 5 -10.05 -30.69 -54.66
N SER A 6 -9.24 -30.26 -55.63
CA SER A 6 -7.95 -30.90 -55.90
C SER A 6 -7.16 -30.97 -54.59
N PRO A 7 -6.59 -32.13 -54.20
CA PRO A 7 -5.85 -32.30 -52.95
C PRO A 7 -4.78 -31.22 -52.73
N ILE A 8 -4.19 -30.72 -53.82
CA ILE A 8 -3.18 -29.65 -53.83
C ILE A 8 -3.79 -28.30 -53.40
N MET A 9 -4.99 -27.96 -53.86
CA MET A 9 -5.67 -26.71 -53.49
C MET A 9 -6.13 -26.73 -52.03
N ALA A 10 -6.53 -27.91 -51.52
CA ALA A 10 -6.85 -28.09 -50.12
C ALA A 10 -5.63 -27.87 -49.22
N SER A 11 -4.45 -28.39 -49.60
CA SER A 11 -3.21 -28.17 -48.84
C SER A 11 -2.77 -26.71 -48.82
N VAL A 12 -2.91 -25.98 -49.94
CA VAL A 12 -2.55 -24.56 -50.01
C VAL A 12 -3.48 -23.71 -49.14
N MET A 13 -4.79 -24.00 -49.16
CA MET A 13 -5.73 -23.32 -48.26
C MET A 13 -5.40 -23.58 -46.78
N LEU A 14 -5.01 -24.80 -46.43
CA LEU A 14 -4.64 -25.15 -45.05
C LEU A 14 -3.41 -24.37 -44.57
N ILE A 15 -2.39 -24.24 -45.43
CA ILE A 15 -1.19 -23.46 -45.12
C ILE A 15 -1.53 -21.97 -44.95
N LEU A 16 -2.35 -21.40 -45.84
CA LEU A 16 -2.77 -20.00 -45.74
C LEU A 16 -3.53 -19.73 -44.45
N ILE A 17 -4.47 -20.61 -44.08
CA ILE A 17 -5.22 -20.49 -42.82
C ILE A 17 -4.30 -20.62 -41.60
N ALA A 18 -3.33 -21.53 -41.62
CA ALA A 18 -2.37 -21.66 -40.52
C ALA A 18 -1.52 -20.39 -40.34
N THR A 19 -1.05 -19.80 -41.45
CA THR A 19 -0.23 -18.58 -41.40
C THR A 19 -1.01 -17.35 -40.94
N THR A 20 -2.29 -17.22 -41.31
CA THR A 20 -3.14 -16.11 -40.85
C THR A 20 -3.45 -16.22 -39.36
N ILE A 21 -3.72 -17.44 -38.86
CA ILE A 21 -3.90 -17.67 -37.41
C ILE A 21 -2.61 -17.32 -36.67
N ALA A 22 -1.45 -17.78 -37.15
CA ALA A 22 -0.16 -17.48 -36.52
C ALA A 22 0.14 -15.97 -36.47
N ALA A 23 -0.20 -15.23 -37.54
CA ALA A 23 -0.02 -13.78 -37.60
C ALA A 23 -0.91 -13.02 -36.60
N ILE A 24 -2.09 -13.56 -36.27
CA ILE A 24 -3.01 -12.95 -35.31
C ILE A 24 -2.65 -13.34 -33.87
N VAL A 25 -2.35 -14.63 -33.62
CA VAL A 25 -2.12 -15.17 -32.28
C VAL A 25 -0.72 -14.86 -31.76
N GLY A 26 0.28 -14.78 -32.65
CA GLY A 26 1.67 -14.49 -32.30
C GLY A 26 1.84 -13.20 -31.49
N PRO A 27 1.34 -12.04 -31.98
CA PRO A 27 1.40 -10.77 -31.24
C PRO A 27 0.67 -10.84 -29.90
N TRP A 28 -0.52 -11.42 -29.85
CA TRP A 28 -1.29 -11.56 -28.61
C TRP A 28 -0.56 -12.38 -27.54
N MET A 29 0.12 -13.48 -27.92
CA MET A 29 0.91 -14.26 -26.96
C MET A 29 2.10 -13.48 -26.41
N ILE A 30 2.75 -12.65 -27.23
CA ILE A 30 3.86 -11.79 -26.79
C ILE A 30 3.34 -10.71 -25.83
N ASP A 31 2.20 -10.09 -26.15
CA ASP A 31 1.59 -9.06 -25.30
C ASP A 31 1.08 -9.64 -23.98
N LEU A 32 0.50 -10.83 -24.01
CA LEU A 32 0.11 -11.57 -22.82
C LEU A 32 1.33 -11.87 -21.94
N ALA A 33 2.40 -12.42 -22.53
CA ALA A 33 3.63 -12.71 -21.79
C ALA A 33 4.25 -11.46 -21.17
N ARG A 34 4.29 -10.34 -21.90
CA ARG A 34 4.76 -9.04 -21.39
C ARG A 34 3.88 -8.52 -20.26
N THR A 35 2.57 -8.57 -20.43
CA THR A 35 1.61 -8.08 -19.43
C THR A 35 1.72 -8.88 -18.14
N THR A 36 1.71 -10.22 -18.24
CA THR A 36 1.88 -11.10 -17.09
C THR A 36 3.24 -10.92 -16.41
N SER A 37 4.32 -10.77 -17.19
CA SER A 37 5.66 -10.51 -16.63
C SER A 37 5.72 -9.18 -15.88
N ASN A 38 5.17 -8.11 -16.46
CA ASN A 38 5.15 -6.78 -15.84
C ASN A 38 4.31 -6.78 -14.57
N GLN A 39 3.14 -7.42 -14.60
CA GLN A 39 2.27 -7.53 -13.43
C GLN A 39 2.96 -8.33 -12.31
N THR A 40 3.53 -9.48 -12.64
CA THR A 40 4.26 -10.31 -11.67
C THR A 40 5.45 -9.56 -11.06
N SER A 41 6.20 -8.80 -11.89
CA SER A 41 7.31 -7.98 -11.41
C SER A 41 6.83 -6.89 -10.46
N SER A 42 5.74 -6.20 -10.80
CA SER A 42 5.16 -5.15 -9.94
C SER A 42 4.67 -5.73 -8.62
N ASP A 43 3.98 -6.87 -8.66
CA ASP A 43 3.48 -7.54 -7.45
C ASP A 43 4.62 -8.03 -6.56
N THR A 44 5.71 -8.54 -7.16
CA THR A 44 6.89 -8.98 -6.42
C THR A 44 7.62 -7.80 -5.76
N ASP A 45 7.81 -6.69 -6.48
CA ASP A 45 8.42 -5.48 -5.92
C ASP A 45 7.58 -4.92 -4.77
N MET A 46 6.25 -4.87 -4.94
CA MET A 46 5.33 -4.45 -3.88
C MET A 46 5.41 -5.37 -2.65
N GLN A 47 5.44 -6.70 -2.83
CA GLN A 47 5.58 -7.63 -1.71
C GLN A 47 6.92 -7.46 -0.97
N LEU A 48 8.01 -7.26 -1.69
CA LEU A 48 9.33 -7.01 -1.08
C LEU A 48 9.34 -5.70 -0.30
N ARG A 49 8.77 -4.64 -0.87
CA ARG A 49 8.59 -3.35 -0.20
C ARG A 49 7.78 -3.50 1.09
N CYS A 50 6.68 -4.25 1.05
CA CYS A 50 5.86 -4.47 2.24
C CYS A 50 6.51 -5.32 3.30
N LYS A 51 7.28 -6.34 2.93
CA LYS A 51 8.06 -7.12 3.89
C LYS A 51 9.16 -6.31 4.57
N ASN A 52 9.73 -5.33 3.86
CA ASN A 52 10.79 -4.49 4.37
C ASN A 52 10.28 -3.23 5.09
N THR A 53 8.98 -2.97 5.03
CA THR A 53 8.31 -1.90 5.78
C THR A 53 7.99 -2.42 7.17
N ALA A 54 8.67 -1.86 8.17
CA ALA A 54 8.37 -2.11 9.57
C ALA A 54 8.58 -0.81 10.35
N TYR A 55 7.67 -0.53 11.25
CA TYR A 55 7.77 0.57 12.21
C TYR A 55 7.00 0.14 13.44
N ASP A 56 7.28 0.78 14.57
CA ASP A 56 6.62 0.49 15.84
C ASP A 56 6.49 1.75 16.68
N PHE A 57 5.58 1.73 17.65
CA PHE A 57 5.51 2.78 18.65
C PHE A 57 6.77 2.76 19.52
N ASP A 58 7.28 3.94 19.82
CA ASP A 58 8.36 4.06 20.78
C ASP A 58 7.78 4.03 22.20
N THR A 59 7.83 2.86 22.82
CA THR A 59 7.29 2.62 24.17
C THR A 59 7.95 3.46 25.26
N SER A 60 9.09 4.10 24.99
CA SER A 60 9.74 5.02 25.93
C SER A 60 9.10 6.42 25.97
N TYR A 61 8.17 6.71 25.07
CA TYR A 61 7.51 8.01 24.98
C TYR A 61 6.10 7.97 25.57
N GLU A 62 5.89 8.71 26.66
CA GLU A 62 4.57 8.94 27.27
C GLU A 62 3.85 7.61 27.56
N ASP A 63 2.59 7.45 27.13
CA ASP A 63 1.84 6.21 27.32
C ASP A 63 2.06 5.27 26.13
N ASN A 64 3.13 4.46 26.23
CA ASN A 64 3.49 3.44 25.24
C ASN A 64 3.60 3.98 23.79
N GLY A 65 4.12 5.20 23.64
CA GLY A 65 4.30 5.85 22.34
C GLY A 65 3.16 6.79 21.94
N VAL A 66 2.12 6.95 22.77
CA VAL A 66 0.98 7.83 22.52
C VAL A 66 0.87 8.92 23.61
N ASN A 67 0.61 10.14 23.17
CA ASN A 67 0.28 11.28 24.01
C ASN A 67 -1.06 11.84 23.52
N TRP A 68 -2.10 11.60 24.30
CA TRP A 68 -3.43 12.12 24.06
C TRP A 68 -3.82 13.10 25.17
N SER A 69 -4.20 14.31 24.78
CA SER A 69 -4.77 15.29 25.70
C SER A 69 -6.13 15.75 25.19
N ALA A 70 -7.18 15.30 25.88
CA ALA A 70 -8.55 15.73 25.61
C ALA A 70 -8.75 17.24 25.84
N SER A 71 -7.97 17.87 26.71
CA SER A 71 -8.08 19.30 27.02
C SER A 71 -7.41 20.21 25.97
N SER A 72 -6.24 19.82 25.45
CA SER A 72 -5.56 20.59 24.40
C SER A 72 -5.96 20.14 22.99
N ASN A 73 -6.75 19.07 22.88
CA ASN A 73 -7.15 18.47 21.61
C ASN A 73 -5.92 18.11 20.75
N GLU A 74 -4.94 17.49 21.38
CA GLU A 74 -3.72 17.05 20.70
C GLU A 74 -3.54 15.55 20.86
N LEU A 75 -3.46 14.85 19.72
CA LEU A 75 -3.00 13.47 19.64
C LEU A 75 -1.62 13.46 18.98
N LYS A 76 -0.61 13.07 19.75
CA LYS A 76 0.77 12.90 19.28
C LYS A 76 1.19 11.45 19.50
N VAL A 77 1.88 10.88 18.54
CA VAL A 77 2.44 9.54 18.63
C VAL A 77 3.91 9.58 18.27
N LYS A 78 4.74 8.81 18.95
CA LYS A 78 6.13 8.63 18.57
C LYS A 78 6.28 7.26 17.94
N ILE A 79 6.68 7.25 16.68
CA ILE A 79 6.95 6.02 15.93
C ILE A 79 8.44 5.94 15.61
N THR A 80 8.95 4.71 15.53
CA THR A 80 10.31 4.40 15.13
C THR A 80 10.28 3.48 13.93
N ASN A 81 11.04 3.80 12.89
CA ASN A 81 11.20 2.92 11.74
C ASN A 81 12.16 1.78 12.11
N THR A 82 11.61 0.58 12.28
CA THR A 82 12.35 -0.64 12.61
C THR A 82 12.69 -1.46 11.35
N GLY A 83 12.16 -1.08 10.20
CA GLY A 83 12.38 -1.70 8.91
C GLY A 83 13.63 -1.20 8.21
N THR A 84 13.75 -1.57 6.93
CA THR A 84 14.93 -1.22 6.10
C THR A 84 14.61 -0.21 5.00
N MET A 85 13.35 0.20 4.87
CA MET A 85 12.94 1.20 3.88
C MET A 85 12.59 2.54 4.50
N ASN A 86 12.68 3.58 3.69
CA ASN A 86 12.24 4.92 4.03
C ASN A 86 10.70 4.98 4.07
N LEU A 87 10.15 5.58 5.12
CA LEU A 87 8.70 5.68 5.33
C LEU A 87 8.23 7.14 5.30
N TYR A 88 7.05 7.38 4.74
CA TYR A 88 6.46 8.71 4.60
C TYR A 88 4.94 8.64 4.41
N ASN A 89 4.25 9.76 4.50
CA ASN A 89 2.80 9.88 4.37
C ASN A 89 2.01 9.00 5.36
N PHE A 90 2.19 9.30 6.65
CA PHE A 90 1.48 8.60 7.71
C PHE A 90 0.07 9.17 7.91
N THR A 91 -0.87 8.28 8.19
CA THR A 91 -2.25 8.58 8.56
C THR A 91 -2.60 7.88 9.86
N PHE A 92 -3.60 8.40 10.56
CA PHE A 92 -4.07 7.91 11.85
C PHE A 92 -5.45 7.30 11.67
N GLU A 93 -5.66 6.14 12.25
CA GLU A 93 -6.96 5.52 12.48
C GLU A 93 -7.12 5.37 13.99
N VAL A 94 -8.23 5.86 14.51
CA VAL A 94 -8.41 6.02 15.96
C VAL A 94 -9.74 5.42 16.37
N THR A 95 -9.72 4.54 17.36
CA THR A 95 -10.93 3.96 17.95
C THR A 95 -11.33 4.74 19.20
N VAL A 96 -12.57 5.22 19.21
CA VAL A 96 -13.12 6.06 20.26
C VAL A 96 -14.42 5.45 20.79
N ASN A 97 -14.60 5.51 22.12
CA ASN A 97 -15.77 4.95 22.81
C ASN A 97 -16.04 3.49 22.40
N SER A 98 -14.97 2.70 22.26
CA SER A 98 -14.95 1.27 21.93
C SER A 98 -15.53 0.87 20.56
N SER A 99 -15.95 1.80 19.70
CA SER A 99 -16.61 1.44 18.42
C SER A 99 -16.52 2.50 17.31
N ILE A 100 -16.21 3.75 17.62
CA ILE A 100 -16.18 4.83 16.62
C ILE A 100 -14.78 4.91 16.04
N ILE A 101 -14.63 4.50 14.78
CA ILE A 101 -13.37 4.63 14.04
C ILE A 101 -13.33 5.98 13.34
N ARG A 102 -12.25 6.74 13.56
CA ARG A 102 -12.01 8.02 12.89
C ARG A 102 -10.64 8.04 12.24
N HIS A 103 -10.55 8.73 11.11
CA HIS A 103 -9.31 8.86 10.35
C HIS A 103 -8.82 10.30 10.39
N TYR A 104 -7.52 10.47 10.59
CA TYR A 104 -6.86 11.77 10.60
C TYR A 104 -5.58 11.74 9.78
N ASN A 105 -5.27 12.85 9.13
CA ASN A 105 -3.97 13.05 8.51
C ASN A 105 -2.97 13.50 9.58
N SER A 106 -1.68 13.29 9.34
CA SER A 106 -0.66 13.98 10.13
C SER A 106 -0.62 15.47 9.76
N THR A 107 -0.38 16.33 10.75
CA THR A 107 -0.16 17.76 10.49
C THR A 107 1.05 17.96 9.58
N THR A 108 1.03 19.02 8.77
CA THR A 108 2.12 19.34 7.83
C THR A 108 3.47 19.55 8.51
N ALA A 109 3.47 19.99 9.78
CA ALA A 109 4.70 20.19 10.55
C ALA A 109 5.39 18.89 10.97
N THR A 110 4.61 17.83 11.22
CA THR A 110 5.14 16.54 11.69
C THR A 110 5.20 15.47 10.60
N GLN A 111 4.44 15.65 9.53
CA GLN A 111 4.35 14.69 8.43
C GLN A 111 5.70 14.47 7.75
N LYS A 112 5.98 13.22 7.41
CA LYS A 112 7.15 12.84 6.61
C LYS A 112 6.76 12.80 5.14
N THR A 113 7.60 13.39 4.30
CA THR A 113 7.39 13.42 2.84
C THR A 113 8.41 12.55 2.13
N MET A 114 8.27 12.39 0.82
CA MET A 114 9.23 11.62 0.02
C MET A 114 10.63 12.27 0.02
N GLU A 115 10.71 13.59 0.13
CA GLU A 115 11.94 14.36 0.18
C GLU A 115 12.60 14.29 1.57
N VAL A 116 11.79 14.19 2.63
CA VAL A 116 12.26 14.08 4.02
C VAL A 116 11.60 12.88 4.70
N PRO A 117 11.96 11.65 4.31
CA PRO A 117 11.34 10.46 4.85
C PRO A 117 11.87 10.11 6.24
N LEU A 118 11.14 9.26 6.95
CA LEU A 118 11.64 8.58 8.15
C LEU A 118 12.56 7.44 7.74
N LYS A 119 13.87 7.61 7.97
CA LYS A 119 14.87 6.60 7.61
C LYS A 119 14.88 5.44 8.62
N PRO A 120 15.38 4.26 8.22
CA PRO A 120 15.61 3.13 9.13
C PRO A 120 16.35 3.54 10.41
N GLY A 121 15.83 3.10 11.56
CA GLY A 121 16.37 3.39 12.88
C GLY A 121 16.07 4.80 13.43
N GLN A 122 15.36 5.64 12.67
CA GLN A 122 14.96 6.96 13.15
C GLN A 122 13.57 6.92 13.79
N SER A 123 13.37 7.81 14.78
CA SER A 123 12.09 8.06 15.41
C SER A 123 11.56 9.45 15.05
N VAL A 124 10.24 9.59 15.01
CA VAL A 124 9.56 10.88 14.80
C VAL A 124 8.31 10.94 15.65
N ILE A 125 7.99 12.14 16.14
CA ILE A 125 6.70 12.44 16.73
C ILE A 125 5.77 12.94 15.61
N LEU A 126 4.70 12.19 15.36
CA LEU A 126 3.62 12.57 14.47
C LEU A 126 2.46 13.14 15.27
N GLN A 127 1.86 14.22 14.78
CA GLN A 127 0.64 14.79 15.35
C GLN A 127 -0.51 14.60 14.39
N ALA A 128 -1.68 14.18 14.89
CA ALA A 128 -2.90 14.10 14.12
C ALA A 128 -3.52 15.49 13.93
N ASP A 129 -4.04 15.75 12.74
CA ASP A 129 -4.70 17.01 12.41
C ASP A 129 -6.18 17.00 12.83
N ASN A 130 -6.65 18.13 13.38
CA ASN A 130 -8.05 18.41 13.71
C ASN A 130 -8.79 17.29 14.50
N THR A 131 -8.30 16.93 15.69
CA THR A 131 -8.95 15.94 16.58
C THR A 131 -10.19 16.47 17.33
N THR A 132 -10.74 17.63 16.94
CA THR A 132 -11.82 18.33 17.69
C THR A 132 -13.06 17.46 17.92
N ASN A 133 -13.33 16.53 17.00
CA ASN A 133 -14.48 15.61 17.04
C ASN A 133 -14.34 14.45 18.05
N ILE A 134 -13.22 14.36 18.77
CA ILE A 134 -12.97 13.34 19.81
C ILE A 134 -12.65 13.96 21.18
N VAL A 135 -12.73 15.29 21.29
CA VAL A 135 -12.62 16.01 22.57
C VAL A 135 -13.69 15.51 23.54
N GLY A 136 -13.26 15.14 24.75
CA GLY A 136 -14.15 14.60 25.80
C GLY A 136 -14.58 13.14 25.60
N SER A 137 -14.08 12.46 24.57
CA SER A 137 -14.30 11.02 24.38
C SER A 137 -13.14 10.19 24.96
N THR A 138 -13.40 8.93 25.25
CA THR A 138 -12.35 7.98 25.66
C THR A 138 -11.68 7.41 24.42
N LEU A 139 -10.37 7.57 24.35
CA LEU A 139 -9.51 6.99 23.33
C LEU A 139 -9.20 5.54 23.71
N ASN A 140 -9.47 4.58 22.83
CA ASN A 140 -9.28 3.16 23.10
C ASN A 140 -8.07 2.57 22.38
N SER A 141 -7.91 2.92 21.10
CA SER A 141 -6.74 2.48 20.33
C SER A 141 -6.36 3.55 19.31
N VAL A 142 -5.06 3.60 19.01
CA VAL A 142 -4.50 4.46 17.97
C VAL A 142 -3.68 3.60 17.04
N LYS A 143 -3.99 3.71 15.75
CA LYS A 143 -3.36 2.96 14.68
C LYS A 143 -2.74 3.90 13.67
N ILE A 144 -1.50 3.62 13.29
CA ILE A 144 -0.74 4.41 12.33
C ILE A 144 -0.60 3.63 11.04
N LEU A 145 -1.16 4.19 9.98
CA LEU A 145 -1.20 3.63 8.64
C LEU A 145 -0.12 4.30 7.77
N ASN A 146 0.45 3.52 6.85
CA ASN A 146 1.37 4.00 5.82
C ASN A 146 0.86 3.59 4.43
N ASP A 147 -0.27 4.19 4.02
CA ASP A 147 -1.06 3.74 2.88
C ASP A 147 -0.34 3.84 1.53
N ILE A 148 0.67 4.71 1.40
CA ILE A 148 1.40 4.88 0.12
C ILE A 148 2.41 3.76 -0.10
N VAL A 149 3.11 3.33 0.95
CA VAL A 149 4.11 2.27 0.79
C VAL A 149 3.40 0.92 0.78
N CYS A 150 2.53 0.67 1.77
CA CYS A 150 1.78 -0.58 1.90
C CYS A 150 0.47 -0.39 2.69
N THR A 151 -0.66 -0.52 2.01
CA THR A 151 -2.02 -0.45 2.59
C THR A 151 -2.37 -1.49 3.65
N ARG A 152 -1.44 -2.43 3.95
CA ARG A 152 -1.64 -3.49 4.95
C ARG A 152 -0.65 -3.45 6.11
N VAL A 153 0.33 -2.55 6.10
CA VAL A 153 1.27 -2.41 7.20
C VAL A 153 0.79 -1.27 8.08
N TYR A 154 0.51 -1.61 9.33
CA TYR A 154 0.08 -0.69 10.36
C TYR A 154 0.64 -1.13 11.70
N VAL A 155 0.70 -0.18 12.62
CA VAL A 155 0.88 -0.49 14.04
C VAL A 155 -0.27 0.10 14.81
N GLU A 156 -0.72 -0.63 15.82
CA GLU A 156 -1.83 -0.25 16.69
C GLU A 156 -1.34 -0.32 18.13
N GLN A 157 -1.71 0.71 18.91
CA GLN A 157 -1.45 0.78 20.33
C GLN A 157 -2.80 0.94 21.05
N ASP A 158 -3.08 0.01 21.94
CA ASP A 158 -4.22 0.07 22.86
C ASP A 158 -3.88 0.96 24.07
N LEU A 159 -4.89 1.68 24.55
CA LEU A 159 -4.81 2.66 25.66
C LEU A 159 -5.80 2.33 26.78
#